data_AF-A0A484ZAY3-F1
#
_entry.id   AF-A0A484ZAY3-F1
#
_cell.length_a   1.000
_cell.length_b   1.000
_cell.length_c   1.000
_cell.angle_alpha   90.00
_cell.angle_beta   90.00
_cell.angle_gamma   90.00
#
_symmetry.space_group_name_H-M   'P 1'
#
loop_
_entity.id
_entity.type
_entity.pdbx_description
1 polymer ?
#
loop_
_entity_poly.entity_id
_entity_poly.type
_entity_poly.pdbx_seq_one_letter_code
_entity_poly.pdbx_strand_id
1 'polypeptide(L)'
;MNSAAKWLLTRLLPGVVLCAALAGAGWWLHSTGYDSGHKDAKADGDKALAKEKQARADERQQLAQAGQQALLQARDGERQQRERADLLALQLANKEFELTQTNRLLQLGINKAVSDDNQTSGCGYNGIGPHSLQLYTKALGYAGGGNASAGDSSGQ
;
A
#
# COMPACT_ATOMS: atom_id res chain seq x y z
N MET A 1 -65.56 -25.80 74.19
CA MET A 1 -65.63 -25.96 72.72
C MET A 1 -66.47 -27.19 72.43
N ASN A 2 -67.67 -26.99 71.86
CA ASN A 2 -68.73 -28.00 71.73
C ASN A 2 -68.23 -29.25 70.97
N SER A 3 -68.56 -30.44 71.47
CA SER A 3 -68.04 -31.73 70.96
C SER A 3 -68.28 -31.97 69.47
N ALA A 4 -69.33 -31.39 68.89
CA ALA A 4 -69.60 -31.43 67.44
C ALA A 4 -68.54 -30.67 66.62
N ALA A 5 -68.06 -29.52 67.11
CA ALA A 5 -67.01 -28.75 66.45
C ALA A 5 -65.67 -29.47 66.49
N LYS A 6 -65.34 -30.15 67.60
CA LYS A 6 -64.13 -30.99 67.68
C LYS A 6 -64.19 -32.14 66.67
N TRP A 7 -65.31 -32.86 66.57
CA TRP A 7 -65.45 -33.99 65.64
C TRP A 7 -65.32 -33.57 64.16
N LEU A 8 -65.94 -32.44 63.79
CA LEU A 8 -65.82 -31.86 62.45
C LEU A 8 -64.37 -31.42 62.14
N LEU A 9 -63.68 -30.83 63.11
CA LEU A 9 -62.29 -30.40 62.97
C LEU A 9 -61.35 -31.59 62.77
N THR A 10 -61.49 -32.67 63.55
CA THR A 10 -60.66 -33.88 63.40
C THR A 10 -60.92 -34.62 62.09
N ARG A 11 -62.14 -34.50 61.54
CA ARG A 11 -62.52 -35.14 60.27
C ARG A 11 -62.00 -34.36 59.05
N LEU A 12 -61.96 -33.02 59.12
CA LEU A 12 -61.54 -32.16 58.01
C LEU A 12 -60.03 -31.85 58.01
N LEU A 13 -59.39 -31.78 59.18
CA LEU A 13 -57.94 -31.53 59.32
C LEU A 13 -57.06 -32.40 58.42
N PRO A 14 -57.22 -33.75 58.36
CA PRO A 14 -56.35 -34.56 57.52
C PRO A 14 -56.49 -34.25 56.03
N GLY A 15 -57.69 -33.86 55.57
CA GLY A 15 -57.90 -33.44 54.18
C GLY A 15 -57.21 -32.11 53.85
N VAL A 16 -57.29 -31.13 54.75
CA VAL A 16 -56.65 -29.82 54.56
C VAL A 16 -55.12 -29.95 54.59
N VAL A 17 -54.57 -30.78 55.50
CA VAL A 17 -53.14 -31.04 55.57
C VAL A 17 -52.65 -31.75 54.30
N LEU A 18 -53.41 -32.71 53.77
CA LEU A 18 -53.08 -33.37 52.51
C LEU A 18 -53.08 -32.38 51.33
N CYS A 19 -54.08 -31.52 51.23
CA CYS A 19 -54.13 -30.48 50.19
C CYS A 19 -52.96 -29.50 50.30
N ALA A 20 -52.61 -29.06 51.51
CA ALA A 20 -51.47 -28.18 51.73
C ALA A 20 -50.12 -28.85 51.38
N ALA A 21 -49.96 -30.13 51.70
CA ALA A 21 -48.77 -30.89 51.33
C ALA A 21 -48.64 -31.06 49.81
N LEU A 22 -49.74 -31.35 49.11
CA LEU A 22 -49.75 -31.46 47.65
C LEU A 22 -49.49 -30.12 46.96
N ALA A 23 -50.06 -29.02 47.49
CA ALA A 23 -49.80 -27.68 46.98
C ALA A 23 -48.33 -27.26 47.17
N GLY A 24 -47.74 -27.54 48.34
CA GLY A 24 -46.33 -27.27 48.62
C GLY A 24 -45.39 -28.09 47.74
N ALA A 25 -45.67 -29.38 47.54
CA ALA A 25 -44.89 -30.25 46.66
C ALA A 25 -44.98 -29.82 45.20
N GLY A 26 -46.18 -29.45 44.72
CA GLY A 26 -46.40 -28.95 43.37
C GLY A 26 -45.68 -27.62 43.12
N TRP A 27 -45.72 -26.70 44.07
CA TRP A 27 -45.00 -25.42 43.98
C TRP A 27 -43.49 -25.63 43.94
N TRP A 28 -42.94 -26.49 44.80
CA TRP A 28 -41.51 -26.76 44.85
C TRP A 28 -40.97 -27.41 43.57
N LEU A 29 -41.71 -28.39 43.03
CA LEU A 29 -41.35 -29.04 41.77
C LEU A 29 -41.41 -28.04 40.58
N HIS A 30 -42.43 -27.18 40.58
CA HIS A 30 -42.60 -26.14 39.57
C HIS A 30 -41.47 -25.09 39.64
N SER A 31 -41.16 -24.58 40.84
CA SER A 31 -40.13 -23.55 41.00
C SER A 31 -38.74 -24.06 40.66
N THR A 32 -38.42 -25.31 41.01
CA THR A 32 -37.08 -25.87 40.77
C THR A 32 -36.86 -26.23 39.31
N GLY A 33 -37.85 -26.84 38.64
CA GLY A 33 -37.76 -27.20 37.22
C GLY A 33 -37.85 -26.01 36.27
N TYR A 34 -38.69 -25.01 36.57
CA TYR A 34 -38.89 -23.86 35.68
C TYR A 34 -37.72 -22.88 35.73
N ASP A 35 -37.19 -22.57 36.92
CA ASP A 35 -36.07 -21.64 37.05
C ASP A 35 -34.76 -22.22 36.53
N SER A 36 -34.55 -23.54 36.65
CA SER A 36 -33.33 -24.19 36.14
C SER A 36 -33.31 -24.21 34.62
N GLY A 37 -34.39 -24.67 33.98
CA GLY A 37 -34.47 -24.71 32.52
C GLY A 37 -34.37 -23.32 31.87
N HIS A 38 -34.96 -22.30 32.48
CA HIS A 38 -34.86 -20.92 31.96
C HIS A 38 -33.46 -20.33 32.16
N LYS A 39 -32.76 -20.65 33.26
CA LYS A 39 -31.38 -20.21 33.48
C LYS A 39 -30.41 -20.87 32.51
N ASP A 40 -30.59 -22.17 32.27
CA ASP A 40 -29.74 -22.93 31.34
C ASP A 40 -29.95 -22.47 29.90
N ALA A 41 -31.20 -22.30 29.46
CA ALA A 41 -31.50 -21.77 28.13
C ALA A 41 -30.93 -20.36 27.91
N LYS A 42 -30.95 -19.52 28.95
CA LYS A 42 -30.35 -18.18 28.89
C LYS A 42 -28.82 -18.24 28.82
N ALA A 43 -28.20 -19.11 29.62
CA ALA A 43 -26.76 -19.30 29.62
C ALA A 43 -26.24 -19.84 28.28
N ASP A 44 -26.97 -20.78 27.66
CA ASP A 44 -26.63 -21.30 26.34
C ASP A 44 -26.80 -20.24 25.24
N GLY A 45 -27.86 -19.44 25.31
CA GLY A 45 -28.07 -18.29 24.43
C GLY A 45 -26.94 -17.26 24.55
N ASP A 46 -26.58 -16.87 25.78
CA ASP A 46 -25.51 -15.91 26.04
C ASP A 46 -24.15 -16.44 25.56
N LYS A 47 -23.89 -17.74 25.72
CA LYS A 47 -22.68 -18.40 25.24
C LYS A 47 -22.62 -18.46 23.72
N ALA A 48 -23.73 -18.75 23.04
CA ALA A 48 -23.81 -18.73 21.59
C ALA A 48 -23.57 -17.31 21.05
N LEU A 49 -24.21 -16.31 21.67
CA LEU A 49 -24.08 -14.90 21.30
C LEU A 49 -22.64 -14.38 21.52
N ALA A 50 -22.01 -14.79 22.63
CA ALA A 50 -20.62 -14.44 22.91
C ALA A 50 -19.65 -15.04 21.88
N LYS A 51 -19.84 -16.31 21.50
CA LYS A 51 -19.06 -16.97 20.45
C LYS A 51 -19.22 -16.28 19.10
N GLU A 52 -20.44 -15.92 18.73
CA GLU A 52 -20.71 -15.22 17.46
C GLU A 52 -20.07 -13.83 17.44
N LYS A 53 -20.18 -13.08 18.55
CA LYS A 53 -19.51 -11.78 18.70
C LYS A 53 -17.98 -11.91 18.60
N GLN A 54 -17.40 -12.94 19.21
CA GLN A 54 -15.97 -13.19 19.15
C GLN A 54 -15.53 -13.55 17.73
N ALA A 55 -16.23 -14.47 17.06
CA ALA A 55 -15.94 -14.85 15.68
C ALA A 55 -15.98 -13.64 14.73
N ARG A 56 -17.01 -12.78 14.85
CA ARG A 56 -17.10 -11.51 14.12
C ARG A 56 -15.95 -10.54 14.40
N ALA A 57 -15.49 -10.49 15.65
CA ALA A 57 -14.37 -9.63 16.03
C ALA A 57 -13.05 -10.14 15.44
N ASP A 58 -12.83 -11.45 15.51
CA ASP A 58 -11.65 -12.12 14.96
C ASP A 58 -11.60 -11.98 13.44
N GLU A 59 -12.73 -12.18 12.74
CA GLU A 59 -12.84 -11.94 11.29
C GLU A 59 -12.50 -10.50 10.92
N ARG A 60 -13.04 -9.52 11.67
CA ARG A 60 -12.74 -8.10 11.43
C ARG A 60 -11.27 -7.78 11.67
N GLN A 61 -10.64 -8.36 12.69
CA GLN A 61 -9.22 -8.18 12.95
C GLN A 61 -8.37 -8.80 11.84
N GLN A 62 -8.70 -10.00 11.37
CA GLN A 62 -7.97 -10.63 10.27
C GLN A 62 -8.11 -9.81 8.97
N LEU A 63 -9.30 -9.32 8.66
CA LEU A 63 -9.52 -8.46 7.49
C LEU A 63 -8.72 -7.15 7.58
N ALA A 64 -8.69 -6.55 8.77
CA ALA A 64 -7.91 -5.33 9.01
C ALA A 64 -6.41 -5.56 8.91
N GLN A 65 -5.89 -6.68 9.43
CA GLN A 65 -4.48 -7.05 9.31
C GLN A 65 -4.08 -7.34 7.86
N ALA A 66 -4.92 -8.08 7.11
CA ALA A 66 -4.70 -8.33 5.69
C ALA A 66 -4.74 -7.03 4.87
N GLY A 67 -5.68 -6.13 5.17
CA GLY A 67 -5.75 -4.81 4.55
C GLY A 67 -4.54 -3.94 4.84
N GLN A 68 -4.03 -3.95 6.07
CA GLN A 68 -2.81 -3.23 6.45
C GLN A 68 -1.57 -3.76 5.73
N GLN A 69 -1.42 -5.08 5.60
CA GLN A 69 -0.30 -5.66 4.85
C GLN A 69 -0.36 -5.28 3.37
N ALA A 70 -1.54 -5.31 2.74
CA ALA A 70 -1.71 -4.88 1.36
C ALA A 70 -1.38 -3.38 1.16
N LEU A 71 -1.78 -2.54 2.12
CA LEU A 71 -1.45 -1.11 2.13
C LEU A 71 0.06 -0.85 2.26
N LEU A 72 0.75 -1.61 3.11
CA LEU A 72 2.21 -1.51 3.26
C LEU A 72 2.93 -1.91 1.96
N GLN A 73 2.54 -3.01 1.33
CA GLN A 73 3.12 -3.44 0.06
C GLN A 73 2.91 -2.42 -1.06
N ALA A 74 1.71 -1.83 -1.15
CA ALA A 74 1.43 -0.77 -2.12
C ALA A 74 2.30 0.47 -1.86
N ARG A 75 2.49 0.85 -0.59
CA ARG A 75 3.36 1.97 -0.19
C ARG A 75 4.82 1.73 -0.53
N ASP A 76 5.33 0.52 -0.32
CA ASP A 76 6.71 0.16 -0.66
C ASP A 76 6.95 0.19 -2.18
N GLY A 77 5.97 -0.29 -2.96
CA GLY A 77 6.01 -0.21 -4.42
C GLY A 77 6.07 1.23 -4.93
N GLU A 78 5.22 2.12 -4.40
CA GLU A 78 5.25 3.55 -4.74
C GLU A 78 6.59 4.19 -4.36
N ARG A 79 7.14 3.85 -3.18
CA ARG A 79 8.40 4.41 -2.70
C ARG A 79 9.58 4.02 -3.60
N GLN A 80 9.68 2.75 -3.99
CA GLN A 80 10.72 2.29 -4.91
C GLN A 80 10.64 2.98 -6.28
N GLN A 81 9.41 3.19 -6.79
CA GLN A 81 9.23 3.89 -8.06
C GLN A 81 9.63 5.35 -7.96
N ARG A 82 9.31 6.04 -6.85
CA ARG A 82 9.75 7.41 -6.60
C ARG A 82 11.26 7.52 -6.49
N GLU A 83 11.91 6.64 -5.73
CA GLU A 83 13.38 6.64 -5.60
C GLU A 83 14.05 6.43 -6.97
N ARG A 84 13.51 5.54 -7.82
CA ARG A 84 14.00 5.38 -9.19
C ARG A 84 13.80 6.63 -10.03
N ALA A 85 12.62 7.25 -9.94
CA ALA A 85 12.31 8.48 -10.67
C ALA A 85 13.23 9.63 -10.24
N ASP A 86 13.50 9.79 -8.95
CA ASP A 86 14.39 10.81 -8.41
C ASP A 86 15.84 10.58 -8.87
N LEU A 87 16.31 9.33 -8.86
CA LEU A 87 17.63 8.98 -9.40
C LEU A 87 17.74 9.28 -10.90
N LEU A 88 16.72 8.94 -11.68
CA LEU A 88 16.67 9.24 -13.11
C LEU A 88 16.63 10.75 -13.37
N ALA A 89 15.85 11.50 -12.59
CA ALA A 89 15.78 12.96 -12.68
C ALA A 89 17.13 13.61 -12.36
N LEU A 90 17.85 13.12 -11.35
CA LEU A 90 19.21 13.57 -11.04
C LEU A 90 20.19 13.27 -12.17
N GLN A 91 20.13 12.07 -12.75
CA GLN A 91 20.98 11.71 -13.89
C GLN A 91 20.70 12.58 -15.11
N LEU A 92 19.44 12.85 -15.40
CA LEU A 92 19.02 13.73 -16.48
C LEU A 92 19.54 15.16 -16.25
N ALA A 93 19.31 15.72 -15.07
CA ALA A 93 19.79 17.06 -14.73
C ALA A 93 21.32 17.17 -14.84
N ASN A 94 22.05 16.14 -14.40
CA ASN A 94 23.52 16.13 -14.51
C ASN A 94 23.98 16.03 -15.97
N LYS A 95 23.31 15.20 -16.79
CA LYS A 95 23.61 15.07 -18.22
C LYS A 95 23.28 16.34 -19.01
N GLU A 96 22.17 16.99 -18.70
CA GLU A 96 21.82 18.28 -19.29
C GLU A 96 22.83 19.37 -18.92
N PHE A 97 23.30 19.38 -17.67
CA PHE A 97 24.35 20.30 -17.24
C PHE A 97 25.67 20.05 -18.00
N GLU A 98 26.10 18.79 -18.08
CA GLU A 98 27.31 18.37 -18.82
C GLU A 98 27.22 18.74 -20.30
N LEU A 99 26.07 18.50 -20.94
CA LEU A 99 25.83 18.87 -22.34
C LEU A 99 25.85 20.39 -22.52
N THR A 100 25.21 21.15 -21.63
CA THR A 100 25.19 22.61 -21.70
C THR A 100 26.59 23.19 -21.53
N GLN A 101 27.37 22.68 -20.58
CA GLN A 101 28.74 23.09 -20.36
C GLN A 101 29.63 22.77 -21.57
N THR A 102 29.50 21.56 -22.11
CA THR A 102 30.24 21.12 -23.30
C THR A 102 29.88 21.96 -24.52
N ASN A 103 28.60 22.25 -24.73
CA ASN A 103 28.13 23.10 -25.83
C ASN A 103 28.70 24.52 -25.73
N ARG A 104 28.71 25.12 -24.53
CA ARG A 104 29.36 26.43 -24.29
C ARG A 104 30.85 26.41 -24.60
N LEU A 105 31.57 25.39 -24.14
CA LEU A 105 33.01 25.25 -24.42
C LEU A 105 33.28 25.08 -25.91
N LEU A 106 32.47 24.28 -26.61
CA LEU A 106 32.55 24.12 -28.06
C LEU A 106 32.30 25.44 -28.80
N GLN A 107 31.24 26.19 -28.45
CA GLN A 107 30.98 27.50 -29.04
C GLN A 107 32.13 28.49 -28.83
N LEU A 108 32.69 28.53 -27.63
CA LEU A 108 33.84 29.39 -27.33
C LEU A 108 35.08 28.99 -28.15
N GLY A 109 35.39 27.70 -28.22
CA GLY A 109 36.52 27.19 -29.01
C GLY A 109 36.36 27.46 -30.50
N ILE A 110 35.15 27.28 -31.02
CA ILE A 110 34.79 27.61 -32.40
C ILE A 110 34.96 29.11 -32.69
N ASN A 111 34.38 29.98 -31.85
CA ASN A 111 34.47 31.43 -32.05
C ASN A 111 35.92 31.92 -32.00
N LYS A 112 36.71 31.35 -31.09
CA LYS A 112 38.14 31.64 -31.00
C LYS A 112 38.87 31.20 -32.26
N ALA A 113 38.64 29.98 -32.75
CA ALA A 113 39.28 29.49 -33.97
C ALA A 113 38.91 30.32 -35.21
N VAL A 114 37.64 30.73 -35.34
CA VAL A 114 37.19 31.62 -36.43
C VAL A 114 37.87 32.99 -36.32
N SER A 115 38.00 33.54 -35.11
CA SER A 115 38.69 34.81 -34.89
C SER A 115 40.18 34.73 -35.22
N ASP A 116 40.86 33.68 -34.75
CA ASP A 116 42.30 33.46 -34.97
C ASP A 116 42.59 33.24 -36.48
N ASP A 117 41.72 32.51 -37.21
CA ASP A 117 41.80 32.33 -38.66
C ASP A 117 41.63 33.67 -39.41
N ASN A 118 40.66 34.50 -39.01
CA ASN A 118 40.42 35.81 -39.61
C ASN A 118 41.60 36.77 -39.39
N GLN A 119 42.24 36.72 -38.22
CA GLN A 119 43.44 37.51 -37.92
C GLN A 119 44.68 37.04 -38.70
N THR A 120 44.88 35.73 -38.84
CA THR A 120 46.07 35.16 -39.48
C THR A 120 46.05 35.32 -41.00
N SER A 121 44.86 35.39 -41.59
CA SER A 121 44.72 35.32 -43.05
C SER A 121 45.15 36.58 -43.81
N GLY A 122 45.31 37.75 -43.16
CA GLY A 122 45.97 38.97 -43.68
C GLY A 122 45.38 39.64 -44.95
N CYS A 123 44.65 38.90 -45.78
CA CYS A 123 44.10 39.26 -47.08
C CYS A 123 42.76 38.51 -47.27
N GLY A 124 41.67 39.07 -46.73
CA GLY A 124 40.33 38.87 -47.28
C GLY A 124 39.55 37.60 -46.92
N TYR A 125 40.02 36.73 -46.01
CA TYR A 125 39.17 35.66 -45.48
C TYR A 125 38.18 36.19 -44.45
N ASN A 126 37.01 36.59 -44.91
CA ASN A 126 35.83 36.90 -44.10
C ASN A 126 34.98 35.62 -43.91
N GLY A 127 35.53 34.59 -43.27
CA GLY A 127 34.82 33.32 -43.07
C GLY A 127 35.62 32.23 -42.36
N ILE A 128 35.00 31.06 -42.19
CA ILE A 128 35.57 29.88 -41.52
C ILE A 128 36.80 29.37 -42.31
N GLY A 129 37.98 29.46 -41.72
CA GLY A 129 39.23 28.92 -42.27
C GLY A 129 39.36 27.40 -42.11
N PRO A 130 40.37 26.77 -42.73
CA PRO A 130 40.55 25.32 -42.70
C PRO A 130 40.75 24.75 -41.28
N HIS A 131 41.30 25.54 -40.35
CA HIS A 131 41.49 25.12 -38.96
C HIS A 131 40.18 25.15 -38.16
N SER A 132 39.39 26.22 -38.30
CA SER A 132 38.05 26.31 -37.71
C SER A 132 37.06 25.28 -38.31
N LEU A 133 37.16 24.93 -39.61
CA LEU A 133 36.38 23.84 -40.22
C LEU A 133 36.67 22.46 -39.60
N GLN A 134 37.94 22.15 -39.31
CA GLN A 134 38.31 20.91 -38.61
C GLN A 134 37.73 20.85 -37.19
N LEU A 135 37.66 21.99 -36.51
CA LEU A 135 37.03 22.07 -35.18
C LEU A 135 35.51 21.94 -35.26
N TYR A 136 34.85 22.55 -36.25
CA TYR A 136 33.41 22.38 -36.49
C TYR A 136 33.05 20.93 -36.82
N THR A 137 33.81 20.27 -37.70
CA THR A 137 33.57 18.86 -38.03
C THR A 137 33.76 17.96 -36.82
N LYS A 138 34.74 18.24 -35.96
CA LYS A 138 34.91 17.53 -34.68
C LYS A 138 33.80 17.81 -33.67
N ALA A 139 33.35 19.07 -33.57
CA ALA A 139 32.25 19.50 -32.71
C ALA A 139 30.90 18.90 -33.10
N LEU A 140 30.67 18.74 -34.40
CA LEU A 140 29.45 18.17 -34.98
C LEU A 140 29.49 16.63 -35.06
N GLY A 141 30.60 15.99 -34.65
CA GLY A 141 30.76 14.53 -34.67
C GLY A 141 31.12 13.93 -36.03
N TYR A 142 31.47 14.75 -37.03
CA TYR A 142 31.92 14.31 -38.36
C TYR A 142 33.41 13.95 -38.44
N ALA A 143 34.17 14.08 -37.35
CA ALA A 143 35.60 13.77 -37.33
C ALA A 143 35.86 12.25 -37.38
N GLY A 144 35.83 11.71 -38.60
CA GLY A 144 36.19 10.33 -38.93
C GLY A 144 36.20 10.02 -40.44
N GLY A 145 35.65 10.89 -41.29
CA GLY A 145 35.59 10.70 -42.75
C GLY A 145 36.78 11.30 -43.49
N GLY A 146 38.01 10.91 -43.14
CA GLY A 146 39.23 11.41 -43.79
C GLY A 146 40.18 10.28 -44.12
N ASN A 147 39.76 9.39 -45.03
CA ASN A 147 40.58 8.53 -45.92
C ASN A 147 39.68 7.44 -46.56
N ALA A 148 38.64 7.84 -47.30
CA ALA A 148 38.19 7.00 -48.39
C ALA A 148 39.05 7.39 -49.59
N SER A 149 40.16 6.68 -49.78
CA SER A 149 41.02 6.81 -50.96
C SER A 149 40.14 6.78 -52.20
N ALA A 150 40.04 7.92 -52.87
CA ALA A 150 39.42 8.02 -54.16
C ALA A 150 40.24 7.20 -55.16
N GLY A 151 39.59 6.23 -55.79
CA GLY A 151 39.94 5.72 -57.11
C GLY A 151 41.21 4.88 -57.19
N ASP A 152 41.06 3.56 -57.06
CA ASP A 152 41.74 2.67 -57.99
C ASP A 152 40.71 1.70 -58.57
N SER A 153 39.85 2.24 -59.43
CA SER A 153 39.12 1.47 -60.42
C SER A 153 39.96 1.45 -61.69
N SER A 154 41.05 0.68 -61.66
CA SER A 154 41.74 0.22 -62.86
C SER A 154 41.04 -1.06 -63.31
N GLY A 155 40.10 -0.90 -64.25
CA GLY A 155 39.65 -2.02 -65.05
C GLY A 155 40.79 -2.47 -65.97
N GLN A 156 41.04 -3.78 -65.98
CA GLN A 156 41.15 -4.67 -67.15
C GLN A 156 41.34 -6.12 -66.69
#